data_AF-A0A9P7FYJ4-F1
#
_entry.id   AF-A0A9P7FYJ4-F1
#
_cell.length_a   1.000
_cell.length_b   1.000
_cell.length_c   1.000
_cell.angle_alpha   90.00
_cell.angle_beta   90.00
_cell.angle_gamma   90.00
#
_symmetry.space_group_name_H-M   'P 1'
#
loop_
_entity.id
_entity.type
_entity.pdbx_description
1 polymer ?
#
loop_
_entity_poly.entity_id
_entity_poly.type
_entity_poly.pdbx_seq_one_letter_code
_entity_poly.pdbx_strand_id
1 'polypeptide(L)'
;MPSRRSRSRSPRRERSQSPEKDIRLPNNASPISESDYFQKSDEFRSWLKDEKGKLPESLYSGIDPSTVVATTQTAYKWSFASKKSRADEDALRAAREEISAATYNREAPSQVGSSRGRVQGPTLPSASDLALSRENAAEQWQEEYSYKRKRDKLEAKERVEEMVGPREVGREGMLEKKRARREADRNFREKGDEGLEIDESTLLGGGDSFKAQIARRDATKQRYSAAQEERAAAARERASMFKQKEQATMDMFQQMVKQRFG
;
A
#
# COMPACT_ATOMS: atom_id res chain seq x y z
N MET A 1 22.39 30.99 21.09
CA MET A 1 22.72 30.09 22.22
C MET A 1 21.43 29.44 22.70
N PRO A 2 21.09 28.19 22.35
CA PRO A 2 19.86 27.57 22.81
C PRO A 2 20.08 26.88 24.17
N SER A 3 19.19 27.21 25.10
CA SER A 3 19.11 26.71 26.47
C SER A 3 18.78 25.20 26.51
N ARG A 4 19.59 24.43 27.25
CA ARG A 4 19.38 22.99 27.49
C ARG A 4 18.28 22.81 28.54
N ARG A 5 17.13 22.29 28.12
CA ARG A 5 16.01 21.92 29.00
C ARG A 5 16.27 20.54 29.62
N SER A 6 16.61 20.51 30.90
CA SER A 6 16.82 19.29 31.69
C SER A 6 15.51 18.50 31.83
N ARG A 7 15.47 17.26 31.34
CA ARG A 7 14.37 16.32 31.59
C ARG A 7 14.59 15.66 32.96
N SER A 8 13.74 15.98 33.92
CA SER A 8 13.67 15.35 35.23
C SER A 8 13.16 13.91 35.13
N ARG A 9 13.87 13.00 35.80
CA ARG A 9 13.61 11.56 35.86
C ARG A 9 12.56 11.30 36.94
N SER A 10 11.39 10.77 36.58
CA SER A 10 10.29 10.54 37.53
C SER A 10 10.63 9.42 38.55
N PRO A 11 10.17 9.52 39.82
CA PRO A 11 10.37 8.48 40.83
C PRO A 11 9.59 7.21 40.51
N ARG A 12 10.24 6.04 40.63
CA ARG A 12 9.57 4.73 40.57
C ARG A 12 8.65 4.60 41.78
N ARG A 13 7.35 4.39 41.52
CA ARG A 13 6.40 3.90 42.53
C ARG A 13 6.73 2.45 42.83
N GLU A 14 7.29 2.19 44.00
CA GLU A 14 7.33 0.84 44.55
C GLU A 14 5.92 0.41 44.92
N ARG A 15 5.52 -0.77 44.45
CA ARG A 15 4.20 -1.36 44.66
C ARG A 15 4.21 -1.95 46.06
N SER A 16 3.53 -1.31 47.00
CA SER A 16 3.41 -1.80 48.37
C SER A 16 2.78 -3.20 48.40
N GLN A 17 3.50 -4.13 49.02
CA GLN A 17 3.04 -5.48 49.31
C GLN A 17 1.87 -5.36 50.29
N SER A 18 0.70 -5.81 49.87
CA SER A 18 -0.52 -5.66 50.67
C SER A 18 -0.45 -6.58 51.91
N PRO A 19 -1.01 -6.16 53.06
CA PRO A 19 -1.02 -6.99 54.26
C PRO A 19 -1.81 -8.28 54.01
N GLU A 20 -1.21 -9.42 54.31
CA GLU A 20 -1.88 -10.72 54.26
C GLU A 20 -3.06 -10.70 55.24
N LYS A 21 -4.27 -10.91 54.72
CA LYS A 21 -5.47 -11.04 55.55
C LYS A 21 -5.50 -12.47 56.08
N ASP A 22 -5.47 -12.62 57.40
CA ASP A 22 -5.76 -13.90 58.06
C ASP A 22 -7.22 -14.30 57.82
N ILE A 23 -7.45 -15.02 56.73
CA ILE A 23 -8.75 -15.59 56.39
C ILE A 23 -8.83 -16.95 57.09
N ARG A 24 -9.76 -17.09 58.05
CA ARG A 24 -10.06 -18.39 58.67
C ARG A 24 -10.73 -19.29 57.64
N LEU A 25 -9.98 -20.29 57.16
CA LEU A 25 -10.47 -21.25 56.19
C LEU A 25 -11.41 -22.28 56.86
N PRO A 26 -12.42 -22.79 56.14
CA PRO A 26 -13.28 -23.86 56.62
C PRO A 26 -12.47 -25.12 56.97
N ASN A 27 -13.00 -25.95 57.87
CA ASN A 27 -12.43 -27.25 58.27
C ASN A 27 -11.04 -27.18 58.94
N ASN A 28 -10.69 -26.05 59.57
CA ASN A 28 -9.39 -25.84 60.22
C ASN A 28 -8.18 -26.09 59.29
N ALA A 29 -8.36 -25.89 57.98
CA ALA A 29 -7.28 -26.00 57.02
C ALA A 29 -6.28 -24.84 57.22
N SER A 30 -5.00 -25.16 57.17
CA SER A 30 -3.94 -24.16 57.13
C SER A 30 -4.02 -23.35 55.83
N PRO A 31 -3.69 -22.04 55.84
CA PRO A 31 -3.48 -21.28 54.62
C PRO A 31 -2.44 -21.98 53.75
N ILE A 32 -2.76 -22.15 52.46
CA ILE A 32 -1.80 -22.71 51.51
C ILE A 32 -0.61 -21.78 51.40
N SER A 33 0.61 -22.32 51.51
CA SER A 33 1.81 -21.54 51.22
C SER A 33 1.92 -21.31 49.70
N GLU A 34 2.66 -20.28 49.29
CA GLU A 34 2.92 -20.01 47.87
C GLU A 34 3.64 -21.19 47.19
N SER A 35 4.54 -21.86 47.91
CA SER A 35 5.18 -23.10 47.43
C SER A 35 4.19 -24.24 47.24
N ASP A 36 3.24 -24.42 48.16
CA ASP A 36 2.21 -25.47 48.04
C ASP A 36 1.29 -25.19 46.86
N TYR A 37 0.97 -23.92 46.62
CA TYR A 37 0.18 -23.51 45.45
C TYR A 37 0.84 -23.96 44.16
N PHE A 38 2.13 -23.63 43.95
CA PHE A 38 2.81 -24.01 42.70
C PHE A 38 2.94 -25.53 42.56
N GLN A 39 3.25 -26.24 43.65
CA GLN A 39 3.42 -27.69 43.62
C GLN A 39 2.10 -28.46 43.37
N LYS A 40 0.97 -27.93 43.86
CA LYS A 40 -0.35 -28.56 43.75
C LYS A 40 -1.27 -27.95 42.70
N SER A 41 -0.86 -26.86 42.05
CA SER A 41 -1.67 -26.16 41.04
C SER A 41 -2.05 -27.07 39.86
N ASP A 42 -1.14 -27.92 39.39
CA ASP A 42 -1.40 -28.80 38.25
C ASP A 42 -2.34 -29.95 38.60
N GLU A 43 -2.18 -30.54 39.80
CA GLU A 43 -3.11 -31.54 40.34
C GLU A 43 -4.50 -30.93 40.54
N PHE A 44 -4.57 -29.71 41.08
CA PHE A 44 -5.84 -29.00 41.28
C PHE A 44 -6.52 -28.64 39.96
N ARG A 45 -5.77 -28.27 38.92
CA ARG A 45 -6.30 -27.98 37.58
C ARG A 45 -6.87 -29.23 36.91
N SER A 46 -6.15 -30.35 37.03
CA SER A 46 -6.61 -31.66 36.53
C SER A 46 -7.86 -32.11 37.29
N TRP A 47 -7.87 -32.00 38.61
CA TRP A 47 -9.04 -32.30 39.43
C TRP A 47 -10.25 -31.41 39.08
N LEU A 48 -10.06 -30.11 38.85
CA LEU A 48 -11.15 -29.22 38.41
C LEU A 48 -11.71 -29.62 37.04
N LYS A 49 -10.87 -30.13 36.14
CA LYS A 49 -11.26 -30.61 34.82
C LYS A 49 -12.08 -31.90 34.93
N ASP A 50 -11.60 -32.87 35.69
CA ASP A 50 -12.18 -34.22 35.75
C ASP A 50 -13.40 -34.31 36.67
N GLU A 51 -13.34 -33.71 37.86
CA GLU A 51 -14.35 -33.89 38.91
C GLU A 51 -15.42 -32.80 38.94
N LYS A 52 -15.13 -31.63 38.36
CA LYS A 52 -16.04 -30.48 38.51
C LYS A 52 -16.75 -30.03 37.26
N GLY A 53 -16.26 -30.18 36.03
CA GLY A 53 -17.00 -29.82 34.80
C GLY A 53 -17.72 -28.45 34.81
N LYS A 54 -17.35 -27.56 35.74
CA LYS A 54 -18.09 -26.34 36.12
C LYS A 54 -17.62 -25.14 35.32
N LEU A 55 -16.53 -25.30 34.57
CA LEU A 55 -15.95 -24.31 33.69
C LEU A 55 -16.04 -24.85 32.26
N PRO A 56 -16.33 -23.98 31.27
CA PRO A 56 -16.43 -24.41 29.87
C PRO A 56 -15.10 -24.98 29.38
N GLU A 57 -15.17 -26.07 28.61
CA GLU A 57 -14.02 -26.76 28.01
C GLU A 57 -13.07 -25.82 27.27
N SER A 58 -13.61 -24.73 26.69
CA SER A 58 -12.84 -23.69 26.01
C SER A 58 -11.79 -22.97 26.87
N LEU A 59 -11.93 -23.00 28.19
CA LEU A 59 -10.92 -22.45 29.12
C LEU A 59 -9.80 -23.45 29.43
N TYR A 60 -10.06 -24.74 29.22
CA TYR A 60 -9.10 -25.82 29.47
C TYR A 60 -8.29 -26.18 28.22
N SER A 61 -8.87 -26.08 27.03
CA SER A 61 -8.20 -26.39 25.75
C SER A 61 -7.18 -25.35 25.28
N GLY A 62 -6.90 -24.33 26.11
CA GLY A 62 -6.19 -23.13 25.69
C GLY A 62 -7.12 -22.18 24.94
N ILE A 63 -6.98 -20.88 25.23
CA ILE A 63 -7.76 -19.84 24.56
C ILE A 63 -7.19 -19.68 23.16
N ASP A 64 -7.90 -20.17 22.14
CA ASP A 64 -7.53 -19.93 20.76
C ASP A 64 -7.77 -18.44 20.46
N PRO A 65 -6.72 -17.64 20.18
CA PRO A 65 -6.86 -16.21 19.94
C PRO A 65 -7.70 -15.89 18.70
N SER A 66 -7.93 -16.86 17.80
CA SER A 66 -8.84 -16.71 16.66
C SER A 66 -10.31 -16.61 17.10
N THR A 67 -10.67 -17.25 18.22
CA THR A 67 -12.04 -17.32 18.73
C THR A 67 -12.43 -16.10 19.56
N VAL A 68 -11.44 -15.38 20.12
CA VAL A 68 -11.68 -14.21 20.94
C VAL A 68 -11.85 -12.98 20.05
N VAL A 69 -13.07 -12.44 20.00
CA VAL A 69 -13.34 -11.20 19.27
C VAL A 69 -12.57 -10.05 19.92
N ALA A 70 -11.69 -9.36 19.17
CA ALA A 70 -10.90 -8.24 19.68
C ALA A 70 -11.71 -7.16 20.46
N THR A 71 -13.01 -7.03 20.15
CA THR A 71 -13.97 -6.16 20.84
C THR A 71 -14.19 -6.50 22.32
N THR A 72 -13.90 -7.72 22.76
CA THR A 72 -14.05 -8.13 24.18
C THR A 72 -12.82 -7.82 25.02
N GLN A 73 -11.67 -7.55 24.40
CA GLN A 73 -10.40 -7.34 25.11
C GLN A 73 -10.25 -5.92 25.67
N THR A 74 -10.99 -4.94 25.12
CA THR A 74 -10.90 -3.54 25.56
C THR A 74 -12.29 -2.98 25.82
N ALA A 75 -12.44 -2.21 26.90
CA ALA A 75 -13.70 -1.53 27.23
C ALA A 75 -14.06 -0.40 26.24
N TYR A 76 -13.11 -0.03 25.37
CA TYR A 76 -13.29 1.03 24.38
C TYR A 76 -13.91 0.48 23.10
N LYS A 77 -15.12 0.96 22.77
CA LYS A 77 -15.84 0.57 21.56
C LYS A 77 -15.47 1.51 20.43
N TRP A 78 -14.64 1.03 19.50
CA TRP A 78 -14.31 1.78 18.30
C TRP A 78 -15.53 1.84 17.36
N SER A 79 -15.84 3.02 16.82
CA SER A 79 -17.02 3.24 15.96
C SER A 79 -16.97 2.49 14.63
N PHE A 80 -15.80 2.09 14.14
CA PHE A 80 -15.68 1.22 12.97
C PHE A 80 -16.10 -0.23 13.28
N ALA A 81 -16.02 -0.65 14.54
CA ALA A 81 -16.35 -2.00 14.93
C ALA A 81 -17.87 -2.24 15.01
N SER A 82 -18.69 -1.19 15.04
CA SER A 82 -20.15 -1.28 15.11
C SER A 82 -20.85 -1.32 13.75
N LYS A 83 -20.15 -1.02 12.64
CA LYS A 83 -20.72 -0.94 11.28
C LYS A 83 -20.08 -1.97 10.34
N LYS A 84 -20.01 -3.21 10.76
CA LYS A 84 -19.38 -4.27 9.95
C LYS A 84 -20.43 -5.04 9.16
N SER A 85 -20.17 -5.22 7.86
CA SER A 85 -20.94 -6.16 7.05
C SER A 85 -20.56 -7.59 7.42
N ARG A 86 -21.46 -8.55 7.15
CA ARG A 86 -21.17 -9.97 7.33
C ARG A 86 -19.94 -10.42 6.53
N ALA A 87 -19.75 -9.85 5.34
CA ALA A 87 -18.57 -10.09 4.52
C ALA A 87 -17.27 -9.61 5.20
N ASP A 88 -17.32 -8.45 5.88
CA ASP A 88 -16.16 -7.92 6.62
C ASP A 88 -15.83 -8.79 7.83
N GLU A 89 -16.85 -9.29 8.53
CA GLU A 89 -16.68 -10.23 9.65
C GLU A 89 -16.05 -11.56 9.20
N ASP A 90 -16.49 -12.11 8.06
CA ASP A 90 -15.92 -13.35 7.52
C ASP A 90 -14.48 -13.14 7.02
N ALA A 91 -14.16 -11.99 6.40
CA ALA A 91 -12.79 -11.65 6.00
C ALA A 91 -11.85 -11.48 7.21
N LEU A 92 -12.32 -10.81 8.27
CA LEU A 92 -11.55 -10.65 9.51
C LEU A 92 -11.35 -12.00 10.23
N ARG A 93 -12.33 -12.91 10.17
CA ARG A 93 -12.19 -14.26 10.71
C ARG A 93 -11.12 -15.04 9.94
N ALA A 94 -11.18 -15.03 8.61
CA ALA A 94 -10.19 -15.71 7.75
C ALA A 94 -8.76 -15.20 8.01
N ALA A 95 -8.58 -13.88 8.08
CA ALA A 95 -7.27 -13.28 8.38
C ALA A 95 -6.74 -13.67 9.77
N ARG A 96 -7.63 -13.78 10.78
CA ARG A 96 -7.24 -14.24 12.13
C ARG A 96 -6.86 -15.72 12.14
N GLU A 97 -7.61 -16.55 11.43
CA GLU A 97 -7.31 -17.98 11.29
C GLU A 97 -5.95 -18.19 10.62
N GLU A 98 -5.65 -17.45 9.56
CA GLU A 98 -4.35 -17.47 8.88
C GLU A 98 -3.19 -17.07 9.81
N ILE A 99 -3.33 -15.94 10.52
CA ILE A 99 -2.31 -15.49 11.49
C ILE A 99 -2.13 -16.53 12.61
N SER A 100 -3.22 -17.12 13.10
CA SER A 100 -3.16 -18.15 14.14
C SER A 100 -2.48 -19.42 13.63
N ALA A 101 -2.75 -19.85 12.40
CA ALA A 101 -2.10 -20.98 11.75
C ALA A 101 -0.59 -20.75 11.61
N ALA A 102 -0.18 -19.55 11.16
CA ALA A 102 1.21 -19.16 11.03
C ALA A 102 1.93 -19.05 12.39
N THR A 103 1.24 -18.56 13.41
CA THR A 103 1.84 -18.34 14.75
C THR A 103 2.02 -19.66 15.51
N TYR A 104 1.06 -20.57 15.40
CA TYR A 104 1.04 -21.83 16.14
C TYR A 104 1.45 -23.06 15.31
N ASN A 105 1.96 -22.85 14.08
CA ASN A 105 2.26 -23.92 13.12
C ASN A 105 1.11 -24.94 12.99
N ARG A 106 -0.13 -24.44 13.03
CA ARG A 106 -1.32 -25.27 12.85
C ARG A 106 -1.56 -25.35 11.35
N GLU A 107 -1.58 -26.56 10.79
CA GLU A 107 -1.94 -26.75 9.38
C GLU A 107 -3.31 -26.12 9.13
N ALA A 108 -3.33 -25.04 8.35
CA ALA A 108 -4.57 -24.43 7.92
C ALA A 108 -5.37 -25.51 7.17
N PRO A 109 -6.67 -25.69 7.44
CA PRO A 109 -7.47 -26.65 6.70
C PRO A 109 -7.40 -26.27 5.22
N SER A 110 -6.62 -27.05 4.46
CA SER A 110 -6.55 -26.90 3.02
C SER A 110 -7.97 -26.94 2.50
N GLN A 111 -8.35 -25.88 1.78
CA GLN A 111 -9.65 -25.75 1.17
C GLN A 111 -9.81 -26.98 0.27
N VAL A 112 -10.56 -27.98 0.74
CA VAL A 112 -10.74 -29.25 0.03
C VAL A 112 -11.28 -28.92 -1.34
N GLY A 113 -10.40 -28.99 -2.34
CA GLY A 113 -10.72 -28.73 -3.72
C GLY A 113 -11.88 -29.64 -4.11
N SER A 114 -13.01 -29.03 -4.45
CA SER A 114 -14.15 -29.75 -4.98
C SER A 114 -13.68 -30.55 -6.20
N SER A 115 -13.66 -31.87 -6.06
CA SER A 115 -13.35 -32.83 -7.12
C SER A 115 -14.45 -32.78 -8.19
N ARG A 116 -14.40 -31.75 -9.04
CA ARG A 116 -15.23 -31.66 -10.24
C ARG A 116 -14.40 -32.16 -11.41
N GLY A 117 -14.98 -33.13 -12.12
CA GLY A 117 -14.33 -34.00 -13.09
C GLY A 117 -13.48 -33.28 -14.13
N ARG A 118 -12.54 -34.04 -14.67
CA ARG A 118 -11.60 -33.67 -15.74
C ARG A 118 -12.33 -32.93 -16.88
N VAL A 119 -12.26 -31.60 -16.89
CA VAL A 119 -12.78 -30.75 -17.97
C VAL A 119 -11.77 -30.81 -19.11
N GLN A 120 -12.14 -31.48 -20.20
CA GLN A 120 -11.34 -31.53 -21.42
C GLN A 120 -11.80 -30.39 -22.33
N GLY A 121 -11.09 -29.26 -22.26
CA GLY A 121 -11.30 -28.05 -23.06
C GLY A 121 -10.53 -26.86 -22.45
N PRO A 122 -10.29 -25.75 -23.19
CA PRO A 122 -9.67 -24.55 -22.63
C PRO A 122 -10.50 -24.04 -21.46
N THR A 123 -9.95 -24.15 -20.25
CA THR A 123 -10.64 -23.72 -19.04
C THR A 123 -10.53 -22.21 -18.89
N LEU A 124 -11.61 -21.58 -18.42
CA LEU A 124 -11.52 -20.20 -17.93
C LEU A 124 -10.44 -20.14 -16.83
N PRO A 125 -9.56 -19.12 -16.81
CA PRO A 125 -8.55 -18.98 -15.77
C PRO A 125 -9.20 -19.06 -14.39
N SER A 126 -8.55 -19.78 -13.47
CA SER A 126 -9.02 -19.87 -12.10
C SER A 126 -9.12 -18.47 -11.47
N ALA A 127 -9.94 -18.31 -10.43
CA ALA A 127 -9.97 -17.06 -9.66
C ALA A 127 -8.58 -16.71 -9.11
N SER A 128 -7.77 -17.71 -8.77
CA SER A 128 -6.36 -17.56 -8.43
C SER A 128 -5.53 -17.02 -9.60
N ASP A 129 -5.76 -17.52 -10.81
CA ASP A 129 -5.01 -17.14 -12.00
C ASP A 129 -5.38 -15.72 -12.45
N LEU A 130 -6.63 -15.32 -12.26
CA LEU A 130 -7.08 -13.95 -12.49
C LEU A 130 -6.46 -12.96 -11.49
N ALA A 131 -6.30 -13.36 -10.22
CA ALA A 131 -5.61 -12.54 -9.22
C ALA A 131 -4.13 -12.38 -9.59
N LEU A 132 -3.44 -13.49 -9.88
CA LEU A 132 -2.04 -13.49 -10.32
C LEU A 132 -1.84 -12.67 -11.60
N SER A 133 -2.76 -12.77 -12.57
CA SER A 133 -2.69 -11.98 -13.80
C SER A 133 -2.83 -10.47 -13.54
N ARG A 134 -3.66 -10.07 -12.57
CA ARG A 134 -3.81 -8.66 -12.18
C ARG A 134 -2.57 -8.12 -11.47
N GLU A 135 -2.00 -8.93 -10.58
CA GLU A 135 -0.76 -8.59 -9.87
C GLU A 135 0.40 -8.45 -10.85
N ASN A 136 0.61 -9.43 -11.73
CA ASN A 136 1.63 -9.39 -12.77
C ASN A 136 1.46 -8.18 -13.70
N ALA A 137 0.22 -7.86 -14.09
CA ALA A 137 -0.02 -6.67 -14.91
C ALA A 137 0.32 -5.38 -14.16
N ALA A 138 -0.01 -5.28 -12.88
CA ALA A 138 0.35 -4.12 -12.06
C ALA A 138 1.88 -3.98 -11.90
N GLU A 139 2.58 -5.09 -11.67
CA GLU A 139 4.05 -5.12 -11.60
C GLU A 139 4.68 -4.71 -12.93
N GLN A 140 4.24 -5.28 -14.05
CA GLN A 140 4.71 -4.90 -15.38
C GLN A 140 4.52 -3.41 -15.66
N TRP A 141 3.38 -2.84 -15.27
CA TRP A 141 3.12 -1.42 -15.44
C TRP A 141 4.07 -0.54 -14.62
N GLN A 142 4.39 -0.96 -13.38
CA GLN A 142 5.35 -0.25 -12.55
C GLN A 142 6.77 -0.35 -13.13
N GLU A 143 7.17 -1.55 -13.57
CA GLU A 143 8.45 -1.78 -14.22
C GLU A 143 8.56 -0.92 -15.48
N GLU A 144 7.59 -1.00 -16.39
CA GLU A 144 7.54 -0.19 -17.60
C GLU A 144 7.65 1.30 -17.30
N TYR A 145 6.94 1.79 -16.29
CA TYR A 145 6.98 3.20 -15.92
C TYR A 145 8.37 3.59 -15.40
N SER A 146 9.00 2.73 -14.61
CA SER A 146 10.36 2.94 -14.11
C SER A 146 11.39 2.91 -15.25
N TYR A 147 11.23 2.00 -16.21
CA TYR A 147 12.09 1.87 -17.39
C TYR A 147 11.92 3.06 -18.34
N LYS A 148 10.69 3.51 -18.58
CA LYS A 148 10.39 4.73 -19.35
C LYS A 148 11.07 5.94 -18.73
N ARG A 149 10.90 6.16 -17.42
CA ARG A 149 11.60 7.26 -16.70
C ARG A 149 13.12 7.17 -16.82
N LYS A 150 13.70 5.98 -16.71
CA LYS A 150 15.16 5.78 -16.86
C LYS A 150 15.62 6.08 -18.29
N ARG A 151 14.86 5.63 -19.30
CA ARG A 151 15.13 5.89 -20.71
C ARG A 151 15.06 7.38 -21.01
N ASP A 152 13.98 8.05 -20.61
CA ASP A 152 13.79 9.48 -20.84
C ASP A 152 14.89 10.30 -20.17
N LYS A 153 15.32 9.89 -18.96
CA LYS A 153 16.45 10.52 -18.27
C LYS A 153 17.77 10.32 -18.99
N LEU A 154 17.99 9.14 -19.58
CA LEU A 154 19.19 8.85 -20.37
C LEU A 154 19.19 9.66 -21.67
N GLU A 155 18.08 9.67 -22.39
CA GLU A 155 17.92 10.41 -23.66
C GLU A 155 18.01 11.92 -23.42
N ALA A 156 17.46 12.44 -22.32
CA ALA A 156 17.65 13.84 -21.93
C ALA A 156 19.11 14.16 -21.61
N LYS A 157 19.83 13.23 -20.95
CA LYS A 157 21.26 13.40 -20.68
C LYS A 157 22.06 13.37 -21.98
N GLU A 158 21.77 12.44 -22.87
CA GLU A 158 22.41 12.30 -24.18
C GLU A 158 22.17 13.54 -25.05
N ARG A 159 20.93 14.03 -25.13
CA ARG A 159 20.58 15.28 -25.83
C ARG A 159 21.34 16.50 -25.27
N VAL A 160 21.50 16.56 -23.95
CA VAL A 160 22.27 17.63 -23.30
C VAL A 160 23.76 17.50 -23.62
N GLU A 161 24.30 16.29 -23.65
CA GLU A 161 25.69 16.01 -24.01
C GLU A 161 25.98 16.27 -25.49
N GLU A 162 25.01 16.01 -26.38
CA GLU A 162 25.06 16.34 -27.80
C GLU A 162 25.03 17.86 -28.04
N MET A 163 24.22 18.61 -27.28
CA MET A 163 24.15 20.08 -27.42
C MET A 163 25.29 20.84 -26.73
N VAL A 164 25.79 20.36 -25.58
CA VAL A 164 26.75 21.08 -24.73
C VAL A 164 28.19 20.55 -24.92
N GLY A 165 28.36 19.38 -25.53
CA GLY A 165 29.64 18.69 -25.65
C GLY A 165 29.98 17.84 -24.42
N PRO A 166 31.06 17.02 -24.49
CA PRO A 166 31.48 16.18 -23.39
C PRO A 166 31.70 17.03 -22.14
N ARG A 167 30.93 16.74 -21.09
CA ARG A 167 31.00 17.46 -19.81
C ARG A 167 32.44 17.53 -19.35
N GLU A 168 32.91 18.71 -18.92
CA GLU A 168 34.26 18.89 -18.38
C GLU A 168 34.44 18.08 -17.08
N VAL A 169 34.87 16.82 -17.22
CA VAL A 169 35.09 15.92 -16.08
C VAL A 169 36.44 16.27 -15.44
N GLY A 170 36.43 17.25 -14.52
CA GLY A 170 37.63 17.72 -13.83
C GLY A 170 37.36 18.39 -12.47
N ARG A 171 38.40 19.03 -11.90
CA ARG A 171 38.33 19.78 -10.63
C ARG A 171 37.29 20.91 -10.69
N GLU A 172 37.10 21.50 -11.87
CA GLU A 172 36.13 22.56 -12.12
C GLU A 172 34.69 22.04 -12.12
N GLY A 173 34.41 20.90 -12.77
CA GLY A 173 33.11 20.22 -12.67
C GLY A 173 32.77 19.76 -11.24
N MET A 174 33.77 19.42 -10.41
CA MET A 174 33.54 19.13 -8.98
C MET A 174 33.21 20.38 -8.15
N LEU A 175 33.81 21.53 -8.48
CA LEU A 175 33.50 22.80 -7.83
C LEU A 175 32.14 23.35 -8.26
N GLU A 176 31.79 23.19 -9.53
CA GLU A 176 30.46 23.52 -10.06
C GLU A 176 29.39 22.62 -9.46
N LYS A 177 29.61 21.31 -9.35
CA LYS A 177 28.70 20.41 -8.65
C LYS A 177 28.52 20.79 -7.17
N LYS A 178 29.58 21.26 -6.51
CA LYS A 178 29.50 21.80 -5.13
C LYS A 178 28.76 23.13 -5.07
N ARG A 179 28.89 23.99 -6.09
CA ARG A 179 28.18 25.28 -6.18
C ARG A 179 26.69 25.05 -6.48
N ALA A 180 26.35 24.23 -7.47
CA ALA A 180 24.98 23.84 -7.79
C ALA A 180 24.28 23.14 -6.62
N ARG A 181 24.99 22.30 -5.85
CA ARG A 181 24.45 21.71 -4.61
C ARG A 181 24.18 22.79 -3.56
N ARG A 182 25.12 23.71 -3.34
CA ARG A 182 24.93 24.84 -2.40
C ARG A 182 23.79 25.76 -2.82
N GLU A 183 23.61 25.99 -4.12
CA GLU A 183 22.51 26.78 -4.67
C GLU A 183 21.17 26.05 -4.58
N ALA A 184 21.14 24.74 -4.79
CA ALA A 184 19.94 23.93 -4.58
C ALA A 184 19.54 23.87 -3.10
N ASP A 185 20.50 23.72 -2.19
CA ASP A 185 20.26 23.74 -0.74
C ASP A 185 19.83 25.15 -0.28
N ARG A 186 20.39 26.22 -0.89
CA ARG A 186 19.96 27.60 -0.66
C ARG A 186 18.55 27.85 -1.20
N ASN A 187 18.26 27.41 -2.41
CA ASN A 187 16.94 27.54 -3.04
C ASN A 187 15.90 26.73 -2.26
N PHE A 188 16.22 25.53 -1.77
CA PHE A 188 15.34 24.75 -0.89
C PHE A 188 15.07 25.47 0.45
N ARG A 189 16.06 26.22 0.96
CA ARG A 189 15.94 26.97 2.20
C ARG A 189 15.21 28.32 2.04
N GLU A 190 15.40 28.99 0.90
CA GLU A 190 14.75 30.27 0.56
C GLU A 190 13.32 30.05 0.06
N LYS A 191 13.04 28.96 -0.66
CA LYS A 191 11.70 28.54 -1.11
C LYS A 191 10.86 27.89 -0.01
N GLY A 192 11.18 28.21 1.26
CA GLY A 192 10.58 27.60 2.44
C GLY A 192 9.05 27.56 2.37
N ASP A 193 8.49 26.38 2.66
CA ASP A 193 7.07 26.03 2.84
C ASP A 193 6.01 26.55 1.84
N GLU A 194 6.39 27.29 0.80
CA GLU A 194 5.48 27.85 -0.22
C GLU A 194 5.27 26.88 -1.41
N GLY A 195 5.91 25.71 -1.40
CA GLY A 195 5.93 24.78 -2.53
C GLY A 195 4.92 23.63 -2.47
N LEU A 196 4.17 23.52 -1.37
CA LEU A 196 3.25 22.40 -1.15
C LEU A 196 1.86 22.92 -0.75
N GLU A 197 1.31 23.85 -1.53
CA GLU A 197 -0.13 24.15 -1.53
C GLU A 197 -0.91 22.96 -2.11
N ILE A 198 -0.82 21.82 -1.45
CA ILE A 198 -1.77 20.73 -1.64
C ILE A 198 -3.02 21.22 -0.95
N ASP A 199 -4.04 21.51 -1.74
CA ASP A 199 -5.38 21.88 -1.27
C ASP A 199 -5.74 21.05 -0.04
N GLU A 200 -6.16 21.69 1.05
CA GLU A 200 -6.45 21.02 2.34
C GLU A 200 -7.44 19.86 2.13
N SER A 201 -8.29 19.93 1.11
CA SER A 201 -9.18 18.86 0.67
C SER A 201 -8.46 17.57 0.24
N THR A 202 -7.30 17.67 -0.40
CA THR A 202 -6.46 16.54 -0.81
C THR A 202 -5.61 16.04 0.36
N LEU A 203 -5.19 16.94 1.25
CA LEU A 203 -4.43 16.58 2.45
C LEU A 203 -5.28 15.89 3.53
N LEU A 204 -6.54 16.30 3.71
CA LEU A 204 -7.50 15.72 4.66
C LEU A 204 -8.35 14.58 4.08
N GLY A 205 -8.05 14.10 2.86
CA GLY A 205 -8.75 12.97 2.26
C GLY A 205 -10.22 13.26 1.89
N GLY A 206 -10.58 14.52 1.62
CA GLY A 206 -11.92 14.97 1.24
C GLY A 206 -12.31 14.71 -0.22
N GLY A 207 -11.69 13.73 -0.89
CA GLY A 207 -11.85 13.47 -2.32
C GLY A 207 -12.90 12.42 -2.71
N ASP A 208 -13.48 11.71 -1.74
CA ASP A 208 -14.17 10.43 -1.99
C ASP A 208 -15.68 10.55 -2.28
N SER A 209 -16.15 11.71 -2.77
CA SER A 209 -17.52 11.79 -3.29
C SER A 209 -17.58 11.14 -4.68
N PHE A 210 -18.46 10.15 -4.85
CA PHE A 210 -18.66 9.41 -6.11
C PHE A 210 -18.82 10.33 -7.33
N LYS A 211 -19.46 11.50 -7.16
CA LYS A 211 -19.60 12.52 -8.19
C LYS A 211 -18.27 13.16 -8.59
N ALA A 212 -17.38 13.44 -7.64
CA ALA A 212 -16.05 13.97 -7.93
C ALA A 212 -15.17 12.92 -8.66
N GLN A 213 -15.32 11.63 -8.33
CA GLN A 213 -14.64 10.56 -9.04
C GLN A 213 -15.11 10.42 -10.49
N ILE A 214 -16.42 10.54 -10.75
CA ILE A 214 -16.96 10.57 -12.12
C ILE A 214 -16.42 11.78 -12.89
N ALA A 215 -16.44 12.97 -12.29
CA ALA A 215 -15.92 14.17 -12.93
C ALA A 215 -14.42 14.07 -13.26
N ARG A 216 -13.60 13.48 -12.38
CA ARG A 216 -12.18 13.22 -12.64
C ARG A 216 -11.99 12.21 -13.77
N ARG A 217 -12.76 11.13 -13.78
CA ARG A 217 -12.71 10.12 -14.84
C ARG A 217 -13.08 10.73 -16.18
N ASP A 218 -14.13 11.54 -16.22
CA ASP A 218 -14.63 12.14 -17.45
C ASP A 218 -13.70 13.25 -17.94
N ALA A 219 -13.15 14.08 -17.05
CA ALA A 219 -12.11 15.07 -17.39
C ALA A 219 -10.83 14.41 -17.93
N THR A 220 -10.43 13.28 -17.36
CA THR A 220 -9.26 12.52 -17.84
C THR A 220 -9.52 11.94 -19.24
N LYS A 221 -10.72 11.39 -19.47
CA LYS A 221 -11.13 10.91 -20.79
C LYS A 221 -11.19 12.03 -21.81
N GLN A 222 -11.73 13.20 -21.45
CA GLN A 222 -11.78 14.37 -22.32
C GLN A 222 -10.40 14.90 -22.69
N ARG A 223 -9.45 14.92 -21.73
CA ARG A 223 -8.06 15.31 -22.03
C ARG A 223 -7.40 14.33 -23.01
N TYR A 224 -7.65 13.03 -22.83
CA TYR A 224 -7.11 12.01 -23.73
C TYR A 224 -7.74 12.10 -25.13
N SER A 225 -9.05 12.31 -25.23
CA SER A 225 -9.72 12.48 -26.53
C SER A 225 -9.26 13.77 -27.23
N ALA A 226 -9.14 14.88 -26.51
CA ALA A 226 -8.65 16.14 -27.05
C ALA A 226 -7.21 16.02 -27.57
N ALA A 227 -6.32 15.35 -26.83
CA ALA A 227 -4.94 15.10 -27.28
C ALA A 227 -4.87 14.19 -28.52
N GLN A 228 -5.76 13.20 -28.63
CA GLN A 228 -5.88 12.36 -29.83
C GLN A 228 -6.41 13.15 -31.03
N GLU A 229 -7.41 14.01 -30.82
CA GLU A 229 -7.98 14.89 -31.85
C GLU A 229 -6.95 15.91 -32.35
N GLU A 230 -6.19 16.54 -31.45
CA GLU A 230 -5.09 17.43 -31.79
C GLU A 230 -4.02 16.72 -32.62
N ARG A 231 -3.62 15.50 -32.20
CA ARG A 231 -2.65 14.69 -32.95
C ARG A 231 -3.18 14.30 -34.34
N ALA A 232 -4.46 13.97 -34.44
CA ALA A 232 -5.11 13.67 -35.72
C ALA A 232 -5.23 14.92 -36.61
N ALA A 233 -5.53 16.09 -36.04
CA ALA A 233 -5.57 17.36 -36.75
C ALA A 233 -4.19 17.73 -37.30
N ALA A 234 -3.14 17.66 -36.48
CA ALA A 234 -1.76 17.88 -36.91
C ALA A 234 -1.32 16.91 -38.02
N ALA A 235 -1.78 15.65 -37.98
CA ALA A 235 -1.53 14.69 -39.06
C ALA A 235 -2.28 15.05 -40.36
N ARG A 236 -3.53 15.51 -40.26
CA ARG A 236 -4.32 15.97 -41.42
C ARG A 236 -3.73 17.21 -42.07
N GLU A 237 -3.30 18.19 -41.27
CA GLU A 237 -2.64 19.40 -41.76
C GLU A 237 -1.34 19.08 -42.49
N ARG A 238 -0.52 18.17 -41.94
CA ARG A 238 0.68 17.68 -42.64
C ARG A 238 0.31 17.01 -43.96
N ALA A 239 -0.70 16.16 -43.98
CA ALA A 239 -1.15 15.50 -45.20
C ALA A 239 -1.69 16.49 -46.26
N SER A 240 -2.42 17.53 -45.85
CA SER A 240 -2.87 18.58 -46.78
C SER A 240 -1.70 19.40 -47.32
N MET A 241 -0.70 19.69 -46.50
CA MET A 241 0.51 20.39 -46.97
C MET A 241 1.30 19.57 -48.00
N PHE A 242 1.41 18.25 -47.81
CA PHE A 242 2.04 17.39 -48.83
C PHE A 242 1.23 17.34 -50.12
N LYS A 243 -0.10 17.18 -50.03
CA LYS A 243 -0.98 17.20 -51.21
C LYS A 243 -0.90 18.52 -51.99
N GLN A 244 -0.85 19.66 -51.29
CA GLN A 244 -0.70 20.96 -51.95
C GLN A 244 0.65 21.09 -52.66
N LYS A 245 1.73 20.58 -52.06
CA LYS A 245 3.05 20.56 -52.70
C LYS A 245 3.07 19.65 -53.93
N GLU A 246 2.48 18.45 -53.84
CA GLU A 246 2.35 17.52 -54.97
C GLU A 246 1.46 18.08 -56.08
N GLN A 247 0.40 18.79 -55.73
CA GLN A 247 -0.45 19.46 -56.71
C GLN A 247 0.31 20.57 -57.44
N ALA A 248 1.04 21.42 -56.71
CA ALA A 248 1.86 22.47 -57.32
C ALA A 248 2.96 21.90 -58.24
N THR A 249 3.59 20.77 -57.87
CA THR A 249 4.57 20.11 -58.74
C THR A 249 3.91 19.50 -59.97
N MET A 250 2.74 18.85 -59.81
CA MET A 250 1.97 18.31 -60.94
C MET A 250 1.52 19.41 -61.90
N ASP A 251 1.06 20.56 -61.40
CA ASP A 251 0.66 21.70 -62.23
C ASP A 251 1.85 22.25 -63.01
N MET A 252 3.04 22.34 -62.39
CA MET A 252 4.28 22.72 -63.07
C MET A 252 4.66 21.71 -64.17
N PHE A 253 4.53 20.41 -63.91
CA PHE A 253 4.76 19.37 -64.93
C PHE A 253 3.75 19.46 -66.08
N GLN A 254 2.47 19.66 -65.77
CA GLN A 254 1.43 19.85 -66.78
C GLN A 254 1.68 21.08 -67.65
N GLN A 255 2.17 22.18 -67.08
CA GLN A 255 2.57 23.37 -67.84
C GLN A 255 3.72 23.08 -68.80
N MET A 256 4.76 22.37 -68.36
CA MET A 256 5.88 21.98 -69.23
C MET A 256 5.46 21.02 -70.35
N VAL A 257 4.59 20.06 -70.04
CA VAL A 257 4.03 19.14 -71.06
C VAL A 257 3.20 19.91 -72.07
N LYS A 258 2.35 20.83 -71.62
CA LYS A 258 1.54 21.68 -72.49
C LYS A 258 2.38 22.59 -73.38
N GLN A 259 3.51 23.11 -72.90
CA GLN A 259 4.45 23.89 -73.71
C GLN A 259 5.22 23.05 -74.74
N ARG A 260 5.43 21.75 -74.47
CA ARG A 260 6.22 20.86 -75.33
C ARG A 260 5.38 20.10 -76.36
N PHE A 261 4.10 19.83 -76.05
CA PHE A 261 3.22 18.96 -76.82
C PHE A 261 1.87 19.59 -77.19
N GLY A 262 1.63 20.85 -76.84
CA GLY A 262 0.48 21.66 -77.27
C GLY A 262 0.93 22.86 -78.08
#